data_AF-A0A0S8KJK4-F1
#
_entry.id   AF-A0A0S8KJK4-F1
#
_cell.length_a   1.000
_cell.length_b   1.000
_cell.length_c   1.000
_cell.angle_alpha   90.00
_cell.angle_beta   90.00
_cell.angle_gamma   90.00
#
_symmetry.space_group_name_H-M   'P 1'
#
loop_
_entity.id
_entity.type
_entity.pdbx_description
1 polymer ?
#
loop_
_entity_poly.entity_id
_entity_poly.type
_entity_poly.pdbx_seq_one_letter_code
_entity_poly.pdbx_strand_id
1 'polypeptide(L)'
;MERKQHIPLVLVTGFLGSGKTTLVKYLLGNVDPDLRVGIVQNEYASANIDTSELHSVDRKFDVLEVNQGSVFCVCILGSFIDSLAEFTDHYSPDLIIIEASGLSDPIAIAEILQHGKLVDRVYLSAVWCIVDGQNYHKVSKMNTRVERQVMIADRILLNKSDLMEDHRDALLQALKTLNPEAEIIITTYCQVPLQVLLEPVNEPLALLKDTQHRKYEPRGRAEIST
;
A
#
# COMPACT_ATOMS: atom_id res chain seq x y z
N MET A 1 1.64 -17.77 20.92
CA MET A 1 2.40 -17.73 19.65
C MET A 1 3.64 -16.89 19.88
N GLU A 2 4.79 -17.26 19.30
CA GLU A 2 5.97 -16.39 19.32
C GLU A 2 5.71 -15.15 18.48
N ARG A 3 6.06 -13.98 19.03
CA ARG A 3 5.87 -12.68 18.39
C ARG A 3 6.82 -12.55 17.20
N LYS A 4 6.28 -12.32 15.99
CA LYS A 4 7.12 -11.97 14.83
C LYS A 4 7.63 -10.54 14.97
N GLN A 5 8.92 -10.36 14.69
CA GLN A 5 9.58 -9.06 14.58
C GLN A 5 9.88 -8.79 13.11
N HIS A 6 9.99 -7.52 12.73
CA HIS A 6 10.28 -7.09 11.36
C HIS A 6 9.29 -7.66 10.32
N ILE A 7 8.00 -7.47 10.56
CA ILE A 7 6.94 -7.80 9.61
C ILE A 7 6.97 -6.78 8.47
N PRO A 8 7.09 -7.22 7.20
CA PRO A 8 7.02 -6.33 6.05
C PRO A 8 5.64 -5.69 5.94
N LEU A 9 5.63 -4.37 5.75
CA LEU A 9 4.42 -3.59 5.52
C LEU A 9 4.45 -3.01 4.11
N VAL A 10 3.42 -3.28 3.33
CA VAL A 10 3.23 -2.69 2.00
C VAL A 10 2.13 -1.66 2.06
N LEU A 11 2.40 -0.48 1.49
CA LEU A 11 1.40 0.55 1.32
C LEU A 11 0.81 0.50 -0.09
N VAL A 12 -0.50 0.31 -0.19
CA VAL A 12 -1.24 0.39 -1.46
C VAL A 12 -1.90 1.76 -1.54
N THR A 13 -1.47 2.56 -2.53
CA THR A 13 -1.93 3.93 -2.76
C THR A 13 -2.53 4.10 -4.16
N GLY A 14 -3.17 5.24 -4.39
CA GLY A 14 -3.86 5.57 -5.63
C GLY A 14 -5.20 6.25 -5.36
N PHE A 15 -5.66 7.05 -6.31
CA PHE A 15 -6.89 7.81 -6.15
C PHE A 15 -8.14 6.91 -6.07
N LEU A 16 -9.29 7.49 -5.69
CA LEU A 16 -10.55 6.73 -5.54
C LEU A 16 -10.95 6.07 -6.87
N GLY A 17 -11.27 4.77 -6.83
CA GLY A 17 -11.68 4.02 -8.01
C GLY A 17 -10.54 3.53 -8.90
N SER A 18 -9.26 3.70 -8.50
CA SER A 18 -8.12 3.18 -9.28
C SER A 18 -8.01 1.64 -9.28
N GLY A 19 -8.59 0.96 -8.29
CA GLY A 19 -8.57 -0.50 -8.16
C GLY A 19 -7.81 -1.05 -6.95
N LYS A 20 -7.58 -0.24 -5.90
CA LYS A 20 -6.88 -0.66 -4.66
C LYS A 20 -7.48 -1.89 -4.02
N THR A 21 -8.76 -1.85 -3.68
CA THR A 21 -9.47 -2.99 -3.10
C THR A 21 -9.46 -4.21 -4.03
N THR A 22 -9.52 -4.00 -5.35
CA THR A 22 -9.39 -5.07 -6.35
C THR A 22 -8.02 -5.75 -6.28
N LEU A 23 -6.93 -4.97 -6.13
CA LEU A 23 -5.58 -5.51 -5.94
C LEU A 23 -5.48 -6.32 -4.64
N VAL A 24 -6.00 -5.78 -3.53
CA VAL A 24 -5.96 -6.46 -2.22
C VAL A 24 -6.67 -7.82 -2.30
N LYS A 25 -7.86 -7.87 -2.92
CA LYS A 25 -8.57 -9.14 -3.16
C LYS A 25 -7.80 -10.10 -4.06
N TYR A 26 -7.25 -9.58 -5.15
CA TYR A 26 -6.44 -10.36 -6.08
C TYR A 26 -5.25 -10.99 -5.35
N LEU A 27 -4.56 -10.22 -4.49
CA LEU A 27 -3.48 -10.73 -3.64
C LEU A 27 -3.96 -11.85 -2.72
N LEU A 28 -4.99 -11.62 -1.91
CA LEU A 28 -5.52 -12.62 -0.98
C LEU A 28 -5.91 -13.94 -1.69
N GLY A 29 -6.45 -13.86 -2.91
CA GLY A 29 -6.84 -15.04 -3.68
C GLY A 29 -5.67 -15.84 -4.26
N ASN A 30 -4.51 -15.22 -4.44
CA ASN A 30 -3.40 -15.79 -5.23
C ASN A 30 -2.08 -15.99 -4.45
N VAL A 31 -1.93 -15.42 -3.24
CA VAL A 31 -0.77 -15.69 -2.37
C VAL A 31 -0.78 -17.13 -1.84
N ASP A 32 0.38 -17.59 -1.35
CA ASP A 32 0.48 -18.86 -0.62
C ASP A 32 -0.60 -18.93 0.48
N PRO A 33 -1.44 -20.00 0.51
CA PRO A 33 -2.47 -20.18 1.53
C PRO A 33 -1.96 -20.18 2.98
N ASP A 34 -0.68 -20.48 3.21
CA ASP A 34 -0.05 -20.48 4.53
C ASP A 34 0.48 -19.09 4.94
N LEU A 35 0.55 -18.13 4.01
CA LEU A 35 0.93 -16.75 4.29
C LEU A 35 -0.21 -16.02 5.02
N ARG A 36 0.03 -15.63 6.28
CA ARG A 36 -0.94 -14.88 7.09
C ARG A 36 -0.85 -13.40 6.77
N VAL A 37 -1.86 -12.89 6.06
CA VAL A 37 -1.92 -11.49 5.65
C VAL A 37 -2.75 -10.68 6.63
N GLY A 38 -2.16 -9.61 7.17
CA GLY A 38 -2.88 -8.58 7.91
C GLY A 38 -3.27 -7.42 7.00
N ILE A 39 -4.55 -7.04 6.97
CA ILE A 39 -5.03 -5.92 6.17
C ILE A 39 -5.38 -4.77 7.08
N VAL A 40 -4.87 -3.58 6.78
CA VAL A 40 -5.25 -2.34 7.46
C VAL A 40 -6.05 -1.49 6.47
N GLN A 41 -7.35 -1.38 6.68
CA GLN A 41 -8.22 -0.56 5.83
C GLN A 41 -8.44 0.81 6.48
N ASN A 42 -8.14 1.88 5.75
CA ASN A 42 -8.39 3.25 6.20
C ASN A 42 -9.66 3.80 5.54
N GLU A 43 -10.82 3.65 6.21
CA GLU A 43 -12.11 4.14 5.70
C GLU A 43 -12.38 5.61 6.09
N TYR A 44 -12.96 6.36 5.15
CA TYR A 44 -13.55 7.68 5.40
C TYR A 44 -15.06 7.73 5.10
N ALA A 45 -15.67 6.63 4.64
CA ALA A 45 -17.07 6.61 4.23
C ALA A 45 -17.78 5.39 4.82
N SER A 46 -18.93 5.64 5.44
CA SER A 46 -19.83 4.62 5.95
C SER A 46 -20.30 3.70 4.83
N ALA A 47 -19.69 2.52 4.70
CA ALA A 47 -20.27 1.42 3.95
C ALA A 47 -19.72 0.10 4.50
N ASN A 48 -20.58 -0.61 5.23
CA ASN A 48 -20.43 -2.02 5.66
C ASN A 48 -20.32 -3.00 4.46
N ILE A 49 -19.78 -2.57 3.31
CA ILE A 49 -19.80 -3.27 2.03
C ILE A 49 -18.41 -3.84 1.70
N ASP A 50 -17.32 -3.12 2.01
CA ASP A 50 -15.97 -3.52 1.59
C ASP A 50 -15.41 -4.70 2.39
N THR A 51 -15.69 -4.82 3.69
CA THR A 51 -15.31 -6.00 4.48
C THR A 51 -16.06 -7.24 3.99
N SER A 52 -17.35 -7.13 3.65
CA SER A 52 -18.16 -8.24 3.12
C SER A 52 -17.61 -8.78 1.80
N GLU A 53 -17.07 -7.89 0.98
CA GLU A 53 -16.45 -8.21 -0.28
C GLU A 53 -15.08 -8.90 -0.11
N LEU A 54 -14.31 -8.58 0.94
CA LEU A 54 -13.08 -9.31 1.31
C LEU A 54 -13.38 -10.67 1.95
N HIS A 55 -14.42 -10.76 2.77
CA HIS A 55 -14.87 -12.02 3.40
C HIS A 55 -15.38 -13.08 2.41
N SER A 56 -15.57 -12.72 1.13
CA SER A 56 -15.83 -13.70 0.07
C SER A 56 -14.63 -14.59 -0.26
N VAL A 57 -13.43 -14.24 0.22
CA VAL A 57 -12.20 -15.02 0.03
C VAL A 57 -12.04 -16.03 1.17
N ASP A 58 -12.10 -17.34 0.86
CA ASP A 58 -11.94 -18.43 1.83
C ASP A 58 -10.45 -18.66 2.18
N ARG A 59 -9.86 -17.71 2.93
CA ARG A 59 -8.43 -17.67 3.28
C ARG A 59 -8.18 -17.12 4.69
N LYS A 60 -6.99 -17.39 5.22
CA LYS A 60 -6.52 -16.87 6.52
C LYS A 60 -5.99 -15.44 6.36
N PHE A 61 -6.83 -14.46 6.62
CA PHE A 61 -6.43 -13.06 6.76
C PHE A 61 -7.18 -12.43 7.93
N ASP A 62 -6.55 -11.42 8.54
CA ASP A 62 -7.15 -10.64 9.62
C ASP A 62 -7.22 -9.18 9.18
N VAL A 63 -8.33 -8.50 9.50
CA VAL A 63 -8.58 -7.11 9.10
C VAL A 63 -8.54 -6.22 10.33
N LEU A 64 -7.70 -5.20 10.29
CA LEU A 64 -7.71 -4.05 11.17
C LEU A 64 -8.44 -2.90 10.48
N GLU A 65 -9.67 -2.64 10.90
CA GLU A 65 -10.44 -1.50 10.42
C GLU A 65 -10.01 -0.23 11.15
N VAL A 66 -9.58 0.78 10.38
CA VAL A 66 -9.10 2.05 10.90
C VAL A 66 -10.11 3.15 10.60
N ASN A 67 -10.99 3.40 11.57
CA ASN A 67 -12.07 4.38 11.46
C ASN A 67 -11.56 5.83 11.44
N GLN A 68 -12.26 6.71 10.71
CA GLN A 68 -12.08 8.17 10.68
C GLN A 68 -10.73 8.68 10.13
N GLY A 69 -10.09 7.96 9.20
CA GLY A 69 -8.84 8.43 8.59
C GLY A 69 -7.63 8.40 9.54
N SER A 70 -7.65 7.54 10.57
CA SER A 70 -6.76 7.69 11.73
C SER A 70 -5.29 7.41 11.48
N VAL A 71 -4.99 6.65 10.43
CA VAL A 71 -3.62 6.44 9.97
C VAL A 71 -2.91 7.76 9.63
N PHE A 72 -3.66 8.78 9.18
CA PHE A 72 -3.11 10.02 8.60
C PHE A 72 -3.55 11.30 9.32
N CYS A 73 -4.29 11.18 10.42
CA CYS A 73 -4.73 12.31 11.22
C CYS A 73 -3.92 12.38 12.52
N VAL A 74 -3.22 13.50 12.75
CA VAL A 74 -2.35 13.71 13.93
C VAL A 74 -3.11 13.47 15.25
N CYS A 75 -4.38 13.84 15.33
CA CYS A 75 -5.21 13.72 16.53
C CYS A 75 -5.46 12.28 16.99
N ILE A 76 -5.31 11.31 16.09
CA ILE A 76 -5.65 9.89 16.28
C ILE A 76 -4.50 8.96 15.86
N LEU A 77 -3.32 9.55 15.62
CA LEU A 77 -2.09 8.84 15.28
C LEU A 77 -1.63 7.90 16.40
N GLY A 78 -1.72 8.36 17.65
CA GLY A 78 -1.37 7.55 18.82
C GLY A 78 -2.24 6.29 18.93
N SER A 79 -3.55 6.42 18.69
CA SER A 79 -4.46 5.27 18.72
C SER A 79 -4.23 4.32 17.54
N PHE A 80 -3.84 4.83 16.36
CA PHE A 80 -3.43 3.96 15.24
C PHE A 80 -2.19 3.14 15.59
N ILE A 81 -1.15 3.77 16.14
CA ILE A 81 0.08 3.11 16.57
C ILE A 81 -0.22 1.98 17.56
N ASP A 82 -1.08 2.24 18.52
CA ASP A 82 -1.45 1.26 19.55
C ASP A 82 -2.26 0.11 18.98
N SER A 83 -3.21 0.40 18.08
CA SER A 83 -4.03 -0.61 17.41
C SER A 83 -3.18 -1.49 16.50
N LEU A 84 -2.25 -0.92 15.73
CA LEU A 84 -1.34 -1.68 14.87
C LEU A 84 -0.41 -2.56 15.70
N ALA A 85 0.09 -2.05 16.83
CA ALA A 85 0.91 -2.83 17.75
C ALA A 85 0.11 -4.02 18.33
N GLU A 86 -1.11 -3.80 18.83
CA GLU A 86 -1.98 -4.87 19.34
C GLU A 86 -2.32 -5.89 18.25
N PHE A 87 -2.64 -5.42 17.04
CA PHE A 87 -2.93 -6.26 15.90
C PHE A 87 -1.74 -7.17 15.54
N THR A 88 -0.52 -6.63 15.51
CA THR A 88 0.70 -7.44 15.28
C THR A 88 0.92 -8.49 16.36
N ASP A 89 0.58 -8.18 17.62
CA ASP A 89 0.75 -9.11 18.74
C ASP A 89 -0.27 -10.24 18.70
N HIS A 90 -1.52 -9.90 18.41
CA HIS A 90 -2.63 -10.85 18.44
C HIS A 90 -2.59 -11.83 17.27
N TYR A 91 -2.42 -11.31 16.05
CA TYR A 91 -2.54 -12.10 14.83
C TYR A 91 -1.18 -12.57 14.29
N SER A 92 -0.08 -11.90 14.68
CA SER A 92 1.28 -12.22 14.24
C SER A 92 1.41 -12.45 12.72
N PRO A 93 0.96 -11.49 11.87
CA PRO A 93 0.94 -11.66 10.43
C PRO A 93 2.34 -11.79 9.84
N ASP A 94 2.42 -12.39 8.65
CA ASP A 94 3.63 -12.56 7.86
C ASP A 94 3.86 -11.38 6.91
N LEU A 95 2.78 -10.69 6.52
CA LEU A 95 2.75 -9.51 5.67
C LEU A 95 1.62 -8.59 6.13
N ILE A 96 1.86 -7.28 6.19
CA ILE A 96 0.81 -6.29 6.40
C ILE A 96 0.60 -5.49 5.13
N ILE A 97 -0.66 -5.32 4.72
CA ILE A 97 -1.06 -4.46 3.60
C ILE A 97 -1.90 -3.31 4.16
N ILE A 98 -1.40 -2.08 4.04
CA ILE A 98 -2.21 -0.89 4.32
C ILE A 98 -2.84 -0.42 3.01
N GLU A 99 -4.17 -0.40 2.96
CA GLU A 99 -4.89 0.33 1.91
C GLU A 99 -5.04 1.80 2.32
N ALA A 100 -4.29 2.67 1.65
CA ALA A 100 -4.34 4.11 1.89
C ALA A 100 -5.56 4.72 1.19
N SER A 101 -6.23 5.67 1.84
CA SER A 101 -7.30 6.44 1.19
C SER A 101 -6.69 7.37 0.13
N GLY A 102 -7.44 7.73 -0.92
CA GLY A 102 -6.90 8.47 -2.08
C GLY A 102 -6.29 9.85 -1.80
N LEU A 103 -6.23 10.31 -0.55
CA LEU A 103 -5.73 11.61 -0.10
C LEU A 103 -4.55 11.55 0.88
N SER A 104 -4.12 10.36 1.28
CA SER A 104 -3.09 10.18 2.29
C SER A 104 -1.67 10.39 1.76
N ASP A 105 -0.78 10.91 2.61
CA ASP A 105 0.65 11.09 2.34
C ASP A 105 1.45 9.89 2.86
N PRO A 106 2.03 9.05 1.99
CA PRO A 106 2.81 7.90 2.43
C PRO A 106 4.07 8.21 3.22
N ILE A 107 4.61 9.43 3.14
CA ILE A 107 5.76 9.84 3.94
C ILE A 107 5.38 9.77 5.44
N ALA A 108 4.13 10.10 5.78
CA ALA A 108 3.64 10.00 7.15
C ALA A 108 3.68 8.55 7.67
N ILE A 109 3.41 7.54 6.84
CA ILE A 109 3.52 6.12 7.26
C ILE A 109 4.94 5.80 7.69
N ALA A 110 5.93 6.17 6.88
CA ALA A 110 7.32 5.88 7.19
C ALA A 110 7.74 6.44 8.56
N GLU A 111 7.34 7.67 8.87
CA GLU A 111 7.60 8.30 10.17
C GLU A 111 6.89 7.58 11.32
N ILE A 112 5.63 7.16 11.12
CA ILE A 112 4.84 6.42 12.12
C ILE A 112 5.50 5.10 12.48
N LEU A 113 6.04 4.37 11.49
CA LEU A 113 6.69 3.08 11.72
C LEU A 113 7.98 3.20 12.54
N GLN A 114 8.59 4.39 12.61
CA GLN A 114 9.75 4.66 13.46
C GLN A 114 9.39 4.90 14.93
N HIS A 115 8.11 4.84 15.29
CA HIS A 115 7.68 4.95 16.68
C HIS A 115 8.15 3.74 17.49
N GLY A 116 8.57 3.95 18.76
CA GLY A 116 9.16 2.90 19.59
C GLY A 116 8.28 1.66 19.84
N LYS A 117 6.96 1.78 19.66
CA LYS A 117 6.03 0.64 19.73
C LYS A 117 6.05 -0.23 18.45
N LEU A 118 6.50 0.31 17.32
CA LEU A 118 6.41 -0.31 15.99
C LEU A 118 7.77 -0.61 15.36
N VAL A 119 8.83 0.15 15.69
CA VAL A 119 10.13 0.12 15.00
C VAL A 119 10.81 -1.25 14.96
N ASP A 120 10.64 -2.08 15.99
CA ASP A 120 11.18 -3.45 16.03
C ASP A 120 10.15 -4.51 15.57
N ARG A 121 8.93 -4.08 15.20
CA ARG A 121 7.82 -4.98 14.81
C ARG A 121 7.51 -4.94 13.33
N VAL A 122 7.50 -3.77 12.72
CA VAL A 122 7.04 -3.54 11.34
C VAL A 122 7.98 -2.59 10.63
N TYR A 123 8.18 -2.79 9.32
CA TYR A 123 8.95 -1.87 8.50
C TYR A 123 8.25 -1.64 7.16
N LEU A 124 8.44 -0.46 6.57
CA LEU A 124 7.90 -0.16 5.25
C LEU A 124 8.71 -0.96 4.23
N SER A 125 8.07 -1.95 3.62
CA SER A 125 8.69 -2.84 2.65
C SER A 125 8.54 -2.33 1.22
N ALA A 126 7.40 -1.76 0.85
CA ALA A 126 7.20 -1.19 -0.48
C ALA A 126 5.99 -0.25 -0.51
N VAL A 127 5.95 0.63 -1.51
CA VAL A 127 4.80 1.44 -1.88
C VAL A 127 4.34 1.06 -3.29
N TRP A 128 3.12 0.54 -3.41
CA TRP A 128 2.48 0.25 -4.69
C TRP A 128 1.44 1.33 -5.01
N CYS A 129 1.61 2.03 -6.12
CA CYS A 129 0.65 3.02 -6.59
C CYS A 129 -0.17 2.48 -7.74
N ILE A 130 -1.49 2.44 -7.59
CA ILE A 130 -2.40 2.05 -8.65
C ILE A 130 -2.89 3.29 -9.38
N VAL A 131 -2.59 3.34 -10.66
CA VAL A 131 -2.97 4.41 -11.59
C VAL A 131 -4.09 3.89 -12.50
N ASP A 132 -5.25 4.52 -12.47
CA ASP A 132 -6.30 4.31 -13.46
C ASP A 132 -5.86 4.91 -14.81
N GLY A 133 -5.51 4.05 -15.75
CA GLY A 133 -5.03 4.49 -17.06
C GLY A 133 -6.05 5.27 -17.87
N GLN A 134 -7.35 5.05 -17.68
CA GLN A 134 -8.40 5.77 -18.38
C GLN A 134 -8.54 7.21 -17.87
N ASN A 135 -8.50 7.40 -16.56
CA ASN A 135 -8.91 8.66 -15.91
C ASN A 135 -7.75 9.50 -15.34
N TYR A 136 -6.53 8.97 -15.27
CA TYR A 136 -5.39 9.65 -14.63
C TYR A 136 -5.20 11.09 -15.11
N HIS A 137 -5.21 11.33 -16.43
CA HIS A 137 -4.97 12.66 -17.00
C HIS A 137 -5.97 13.74 -16.55
N LYS A 138 -7.20 13.35 -16.22
CA LYS A 138 -8.23 14.27 -15.68
C LYS A 138 -7.95 14.52 -14.21
N VAL A 139 -7.71 13.44 -13.47
CA VAL A 139 -7.57 13.44 -12.02
C VAL A 139 -6.29 14.14 -11.57
N SER A 140 -5.16 13.95 -12.28
CA SER A 140 -3.88 14.61 -11.96
C SER A 140 -3.95 16.13 -12.12
N LYS A 141 -4.66 16.63 -13.15
CA LYS A 141 -4.89 18.07 -13.35
C LYS A 141 -5.74 18.71 -12.26
N MET A 142 -6.66 17.95 -11.66
CA MET A 142 -7.55 18.44 -10.61
C MET A 142 -6.92 18.33 -9.22
N ASN A 143 -5.96 17.42 -9.01
CA ASN A 143 -5.39 17.16 -7.70
C ASN A 143 -3.91 16.78 -7.79
N THR A 144 -3.04 17.72 -7.42
CA THR A 144 -1.58 17.57 -7.41
C THR A 144 -1.08 16.49 -6.44
N ARG A 145 -1.90 16.04 -5.48
CA ARG A 145 -1.54 14.92 -4.58
C ARG A 145 -1.44 13.58 -5.32
N VAL A 146 -2.12 13.45 -6.44
CA VAL A 146 -2.10 12.23 -7.27
C VAL A 146 -0.70 12.02 -7.85
N GLU A 147 -0.04 13.10 -8.26
CA GLU A 147 1.35 13.05 -8.73
C GLU A 147 2.29 12.64 -7.60
N ARG A 148 2.07 13.16 -6.38
CA ARG A 148 2.87 12.76 -5.21
C ARG A 148 2.81 11.27 -4.94
N GLN A 149 1.62 10.65 -5.01
CA GLN A 149 1.46 9.21 -4.83
C GLN A 149 2.27 8.40 -5.85
N VAL A 150 2.36 8.88 -7.10
CA VAL A 150 3.18 8.26 -8.15
C VAL A 150 4.67 8.46 -7.88
N MET A 151 5.08 9.67 -7.46
CA MET A 151 6.49 10.02 -7.25
C MET A 151 7.21 9.17 -6.21
N ILE A 152 6.51 8.61 -5.24
CA ILE A 152 7.10 7.85 -4.12
C ILE A 152 6.90 6.34 -4.24
N ALA A 153 6.19 5.89 -5.27
CA ALA A 153 5.87 4.50 -5.48
C ALA A 153 7.10 3.74 -5.96
N ASP A 154 7.36 2.58 -5.36
CA ASP A 154 8.36 1.63 -5.86
C ASP A 154 7.85 0.92 -7.12
N ARG A 155 6.55 0.59 -7.11
CA ARG A 155 5.86 -0.03 -8.23
C ARG A 155 4.59 0.75 -8.57
N ILE A 156 4.39 1.00 -9.85
CA ILE A 156 3.19 1.64 -10.40
C ILE A 156 2.42 0.59 -11.19
N LEU A 157 1.21 0.27 -10.75
CA LEU A 157 0.28 -0.56 -11.52
C LEU A 157 -0.57 0.38 -12.38
N LEU A 158 -0.26 0.44 -13.68
CA LEU A 158 -1.10 1.11 -14.67
C LEU A 158 -2.30 0.19 -14.97
N ASN A 159 -3.37 0.36 -14.21
CA ASN A 159 -4.56 -0.48 -14.25
C ASN A 159 -5.61 0.03 -15.24
N LYS A 160 -6.59 -0.82 -15.55
CA LYS A 160 -7.66 -0.58 -16.54
C LYS A 160 -7.09 -0.34 -17.94
N SER A 161 -6.02 -1.06 -18.27
CA SER A 161 -5.34 -0.94 -19.57
C SER A 161 -6.25 -1.33 -20.76
N ASP A 162 -7.25 -2.15 -20.50
CA ASP A 162 -8.34 -2.54 -21.41
C ASP A 162 -9.26 -1.38 -21.80
N LEU A 163 -9.33 -0.32 -20.99
CA LEU A 163 -10.10 0.89 -21.26
C LEU A 163 -9.24 2.03 -21.85
N MET A 164 -7.98 1.75 -22.15
CA MET A 164 -7.06 2.73 -22.73
C MET A 164 -7.04 2.58 -24.25
N GLU A 165 -7.51 3.61 -24.93
CA GLU A 165 -7.46 3.71 -26.39
C GLU A 165 -6.06 4.17 -26.83
N ASP A 166 -5.87 5.47 -27.09
CA ASP A 166 -4.69 5.96 -27.82
C ASP A 166 -3.68 6.74 -26.95
N HIS A 167 -3.89 6.87 -25.64
CA HIS A 167 -3.05 7.70 -24.76
C HIS A 167 -2.12 6.91 -23.84
N ARG A 168 -1.99 5.59 -24.06
CA ARG A 168 -1.19 4.71 -23.19
C ARG A 168 0.29 5.06 -23.17
N ASP A 169 0.90 5.16 -24.34
CA ASP A 169 2.34 5.45 -24.44
C ASP A 169 2.67 6.84 -23.90
N ALA A 170 1.81 7.82 -24.18
CA ALA A 170 1.93 9.16 -23.63
C ALA A 170 1.86 9.16 -22.09
N LEU A 171 0.94 8.39 -21.51
CA LEU A 171 0.82 8.26 -20.06
C LEU A 171 2.02 7.52 -19.45
N LEU A 172 2.49 6.44 -20.08
CA LEU A 172 3.69 5.72 -19.64
C LEU A 172 4.91 6.65 -19.59
N GLN A 173 5.10 7.47 -20.63
CA GLN A 173 6.18 8.47 -20.66
C GLN A 173 6.01 9.53 -19.56
N ALA A 174 4.79 10.00 -19.33
CA ALA A 174 4.52 10.96 -18.26
C ALA A 174 4.82 10.36 -16.87
N LEU A 175 4.39 9.13 -16.61
CA LEU A 175 4.66 8.42 -15.36
C LEU A 175 6.15 8.16 -15.16
N LYS A 176 6.88 7.77 -16.21
CA LYS A 176 8.34 7.61 -16.16
C LYS A 176 9.09 8.92 -15.95
N THR A 177 8.60 10.01 -16.54
CA THR A 177 9.16 11.34 -16.29
C THR A 177 8.95 11.74 -14.83
N LEU A 178 7.79 11.42 -14.26
CA LEU A 178 7.42 11.76 -12.89
C LEU A 178 8.15 10.88 -11.86
N ASN A 179 8.32 9.59 -12.13
CA ASN A 179 9.06 8.66 -11.29
C ASN A 179 9.93 7.70 -12.14
N PRO A 180 11.18 8.08 -12.43
CA PRO A 180 12.09 7.26 -13.25
C PRO A 180 12.42 5.90 -12.62
N GLU A 181 12.51 5.87 -11.29
CA GLU A 181 12.93 4.73 -10.48
C GLU A 181 11.83 3.66 -10.33
N ALA A 182 10.56 4.04 -10.47
CA ALA A 182 9.46 3.09 -10.30
C ALA A 182 9.40 2.06 -11.42
N GLU A 183 9.20 0.80 -11.06
CA GLU A 183 8.77 -0.22 -12.00
C GLU A 183 7.32 0.04 -12.40
N ILE A 184 7.01 0.09 -13.71
CA ILE A 184 5.64 0.30 -14.20
C ILE A 184 5.13 -1.00 -14.79
N ILE A 185 4.03 -1.50 -14.24
CA ILE A 185 3.39 -2.75 -14.61
C ILE A 185 2.01 -2.44 -15.19
N ILE A 186 1.78 -2.82 -16.45
CA ILE A 186 0.49 -2.63 -17.11
C ILE A 186 -0.43 -3.77 -16.69
N THR A 187 -1.63 -3.43 -16.20
CA THR A 187 -2.56 -4.41 -15.64
C THR A 187 -4.00 -4.15 -16.08
N THR A 188 -4.81 -5.21 -16.03
CA THR A 188 -6.26 -5.15 -16.12
C THR A 188 -6.81 -5.91 -14.92
N TYR A 189 -7.80 -5.32 -14.23
CA TYR A 189 -8.29 -5.78 -12.92
C TYR A 189 -7.20 -6.00 -11.87
N CYS A 190 -6.11 -5.23 -11.92
CA CYS A 190 -4.94 -5.37 -11.03
C CYS A 190 -4.28 -6.76 -11.06
N GLN A 191 -4.52 -7.57 -12.10
CA GLN A 191 -3.89 -8.87 -12.24
C GLN A 191 -2.42 -8.70 -12.61
N VAL A 192 -1.54 -9.22 -11.76
CA VAL A 192 -0.09 -9.12 -11.88
C VAL A 192 0.57 -10.38 -11.31
N PRO A 193 1.68 -10.88 -11.87
CA PRO A 193 2.44 -11.97 -11.26
C PRO A 193 2.88 -11.60 -9.85
N LEU A 194 2.46 -12.38 -8.84
CA LEU A 194 2.73 -12.03 -7.44
C LEU A 194 4.21 -12.07 -7.09
N GLN A 195 5.01 -12.90 -7.76
CA GLN A 195 6.46 -12.89 -7.55
C GLN A 195 7.04 -11.50 -7.86
N VAL A 196 6.66 -10.92 -9.00
CA VAL A 196 7.08 -9.57 -9.39
C VAL A 196 6.58 -8.54 -8.39
N LEU A 197 5.32 -8.65 -7.95
CA LEU A 197 4.74 -7.66 -7.04
C LEU A 197 5.31 -7.74 -5.60
N LEU A 198 5.69 -8.92 -5.12
CA LEU A 198 6.19 -9.16 -3.76
C LEU A 198 7.71 -9.20 -3.67
N GLU A 199 8.42 -9.16 -4.80
CA GLU A 199 9.88 -9.06 -4.84
C GLU A 199 10.38 -7.92 -3.94
N PRO A 200 11.32 -8.17 -3.01
CA PRO A 200 11.81 -7.15 -2.09
C PRO A 200 12.44 -5.97 -2.84
N VAL A 201 12.16 -4.75 -2.37
CA VAL A 201 12.86 -3.54 -2.84
C VAL A 201 14.03 -3.24 -1.92
N ASN A 202 15.14 -2.73 -2.46
CA ASN A 202 16.36 -2.45 -1.70
C ASN A 202 16.22 -1.30 -0.70
N GLU A 203 15.42 -0.28 -0.98
CA GLU A 203 14.97 0.74 -0.03
C GLU A 203 13.76 1.46 -0.63
N PRO A 204 12.59 1.46 0.05
CA PRO A 204 11.42 2.12 -0.49
C PRO A 204 11.68 3.58 -0.84
N LEU A 205 11.28 4.00 -2.04
CA LEU A 205 11.49 5.36 -2.55
C LEU A 205 10.85 6.43 -1.65
N ALA A 206 9.76 6.10 -0.97
CA ALA A 206 9.13 6.97 0.03
C ALA A 206 10.05 7.35 1.19
N LEU A 207 11.11 6.57 1.46
CA LEU A 207 12.10 6.83 2.50
C LEU A 207 13.27 7.69 2.00
N LEU A 208 13.50 7.69 0.68
CA LEU A 208 14.61 8.39 0.03
C LEU A 208 14.26 9.80 -0.41
N LYS A 209 12.99 10.06 -0.72
CA LYS A 209 12.51 11.34 -1.24
C LYS A 209 12.13 12.28 -0.10
N ASP A 210 13.14 12.95 0.45
CA ASP A 210 13.13 14.11 1.35
C ASP A 210 12.28 13.96 2.64
N THR A 211 12.86 13.33 3.68
CA THR A 211 12.43 13.55 5.07
C THR A 211 13.32 14.64 5.67
N GLN A 212 12.87 15.89 5.67
CA GLN A 212 13.49 16.93 6.51
C GLN A 212 13.42 16.57 8.01
N HIS A 213 12.69 15.52 8.39
CA HIS A 213 12.53 15.03 9.76
C HIS A 213 12.90 13.54 9.84
N ARG A 214 14.08 13.27 10.41
CA ARG A 214 14.68 11.96 10.74
C ARG A 214 15.03 11.04 9.55
N LYS A 215 16.21 10.41 9.67
CA LYS A 215 16.62 9.29 8.82
C LYS A 215 15.82 8.05 9.24
N TYR A 216 15.14 7.41 8.29
CA TYR A 216 14.56 6.10 8.51
C TYR A 216 15.69 5.06 8.51
N GLU A 217 15.87 4.32 9.61
CA GLU A 217 16.84 3.24 9.69
C GLU A 217 16.08 1.90 9.82
N PRO A 218 16.00 1.09 8.75
CA PRO A 218 15.37 -0.23 8.84
C PRO A 218 16.25 -1.14 9.70
N ARG A 219 15.72 -1.63 10.82
CA ARG A 219 16.35 -2.71 11.59
C ARG A 219 15.84 -4.02 11.01
N GLY A 220 16.65 -4.74 10.24
CA GLY A 220 16.30 -6.06 9.70
C GLY A 220 15.24 -6.05 8.59
N ARG A 221 15.42 -6.88 7.56
CA ARG A 221 14.42 -7.10 6.50
C ARG A 221 14.19 -8.59 6.36
N ALA A 222 12.92 -8.98 6.35
CA ALA A 222 12.51 -10.35 6.09
C ALA A 222 12.19 -10.50 4.60
N GLU A 223 12.57 -11.64 4.01
CA GLU A 223 12.08 -12.00 2.68
C GLU A 223 10.60 -12.37 2.77
N ILE A 224 9.78 -11.85 1.86
CA ILE A 224 8.38 -12.27 1.73
C ILE A 224 8.40 -13.60 0.98
N SER A 225 8.02 -14.69 1.66
CA SER A 225 7.86 -15.99 1.00
C SER A 225 6.68 -15.90 0.03
N THR A 226 6.95 -16.14 -1.25
CA THR A 226 5.97 -16.11 -2.36
C THR A 226 5.37 -17.47 -2.63
#